data_AF-A0A3B8MK30-F1
#
_entry.id   AF-A0A3B8MK30-F1
#
_cell.length_a   1.000
_cell.length_b   1.000
_cell.length_c   1.000
_cell.angle_alpha   90.00
_cell.angle_beta   90.00
_cell.angle_gamma   90.00
#
_symmetry.space_group_name_H-M   'P 1'
#
loop_
_entity.id
_entity.type
_entity.pdbx_description
1 polymer ?
#
loop_
_entity_poly.entity_id
_entity_poly.type
_entity_poly.pdbx_seq_one_letter_code
_entity_poly.pdbx_strand_id
1 'polypeptide(L)' 'EDWPEGALLAVSGRASFEMIQKAAMARLPYVVSVSAASTLAVDLADRMNMTVIGFARRGRMNVYTYPERLQ' A
#
# COMPACT_ATOMS: atom_id res chain seq x y z
N GLU A 1 -2.20 -13.32 -10.96
CA GLU A 1 -2.26 -13.84 -9.59
C GLU A 1 -3.26 -13.00 -8.85
N ASP A 2 -4.43 -13.59 -8.56
CA ASP A 2 -5.60 -12.85 -8.07
C ASP A 2 -5.49 -12.62 -6.56
N TRP A 3 -5.52 -11.35 -6.16
CA TRP A 3 -5.60 -10.96 -4.76
C TRP A 3 -7.02 -11.23 -4.24
N PRO A 4 -7.20 -11.63 -2.96
CA PRO A 4 -8.52 -11.75 -2.36
C PRO A 4 -9.26 -10.41 -2.40
N GLU A 5 -10.49 -10.43 -2.91
CA GLU A 5 -11.33 -9.24 -2.99
C GLU A 5 -11.74 -8.76 -1.58
N GLY A 6 -11.77 -7.44 -1.38
CA GLY A 6 -12.38 -6.81 -0.21
C GLY A 6 -11.50 -6.59 1.01
N ALA A 7 -10.18 -6.79 0.94
CA ALA A 7 -9.28 -6.55 2.07
C ALA A 7 -8.14 -5.56 1.77
N LEU A 8 -7.84 -4.68 2.73
CA LEU A 8 -6.69 -3.77 2.70
C LEU A 8 -6.05 -3.68 4.10
N LEU A 9 -4.78 -3.28 4.15
CA LEU A 9 -4.12 -2.90 5.40
C LEU A 9 -4.14 -1.38 5.57
N ALA A 10 -4.83 -0.88 6.59
CA ALA A 10 -4.81 0.53 6.96
C ALA A 10 -3.96 0.76 8.22
N VAL A 11 -3.05 1.75 8.17
CA VAL A 11 -2.16 2.08 9.29
C VAL A 11 -2.11 3.59 9.55
N SER A 12 -2.05 3.97 10.83
CA SER A 12 -1.89 5.37 11.25
C SER A 12 -0.45 5.89 11.15
N GLY A 13 0.53 4.97 11.21
CA GLY A 13 1.96 5.26 11.07
C GLY A 13 2.45 5.26 9.62
N ARG A 14 3.77 5.39 9.45
CA ARG A 14 4.44 5.30 8.13
C ARG A 14 4.31 3.89 7.54
N ALA A 15 4.21 3.80 6.22
CA ALA A 15 4.36 2.52 5.52
C ALA A 15 5.86 2.16 5.42
N SER A 16 6.31 1.21 6.25
CA SER A 16 7.68 0.72 6.24
C SER A 16 7.84 -0.50 5.34
N PHE A 17 9.09 -0.86 5.02
CA PHE A 17 9.43 -2.03 4.23
C PHE A 17 8.88 -3.32 4.85
N GLU A 18 8.99 -3.49 6.17
CA GLU A 18 8.46 -4.64 6.89
C GLU A 18 6.93 -4.68 6.86
N MET A 19 6.27 -3.52 6.83
CA MET A 19 4.81 -3.44 6.69
C MET A 19 4.36 -3.97 5.33
N ILE A 20 5.05 -3.56 4.26
CA ILE A 20 4.78 -4.04 2.90
C ILE A 20 5.07 -5.54 2.78
N GLN A 21 6.18 -6.04 3.36
CA GLN A 21 6.46 -7.48 3.42
C GLN A 21 5.31 -8.26 4.09
N LYS A 22 4.85 -7.80 5.26
CA LYS A 22 3.75 -8.48 5.98
C LYS A 22 2.46 -8.45 5.19
N ALA A 23 2.14 -7.33 4.55
CA ALA A 23 0.96 -7.21 3.69
C ALA A 23 1.04 -8.15 2.48
N ALA A 24 2.22 -8.28 1.86
CA ALA A 24 2.45 -9.20 0.75
C ALA A 24 2.27 -10.66 1.19
N MET A 25 2.85 -11.04 2.34
CA MET A 25 2.68 -12.36 2.93
C MET A 25 1.22 -12.68 3.27
N ALA A 26 0.46 -11.67 3.70
CA ALA A 26 -0.98 -11.77 3.97
C ALA A 26 -1.85 -11.73 2.70
N ARG A 27 -1.24 -11.65 1.51
CA ARG A 27 -1.93 -11.50 0.23
C ARG A 27 -2.90 -10.31 0.24
N LEU A 28 -2.46 -9.15 0.69
CA LEU A 28 -3.25 -7.91 0.64
C LEU A 28 -2.85 -7.04 -0.58
N PRO A 29 -3.80 -6.67 -1.45
CA PRO A 29 -3.51 -5.87 -2.65
C PRO A 29 -3.20 -4.39 -2.37
N TYR A 30 -3.64 -3.89 -1.21
CA TYR A 30 -3.56 -2.46 -0.85
C TYR A 30 -2.98 -2.24 0.55
N VAL A 31 -2.08 -1.27 0.66
CA VAL A 31 -1.64 -0.69 1.94
C VAL A 31 -1.93 0.81 1.94
N VAL A 32 -2.68 1.25 2.94
CA VAL A 32 -3.10 2.65 3.12
C VAL A 32 -2.49 3.21 4.40
N SER A 33 -1.70 4.27 4.26
CA SER A 33 -1.04 4.96 5.36
C SER A 33 -1.50 6.41 5.44
N VAL A 34 -1.73 6.86 6.68
CA VAL A 34 -2.01 8.26 7.00
C VAL A 34 -0.75 9.14 6.94
N SER A 35 0.43 8.52 6.84
CA SER A 35 1.76 9.16 6.79
C SER A 35 2.51 8.79 5.51
N ALA A 36 3.80 9.11 5.44
CA ALA A 36 4.66 8.81 4.30
C ALA A 36 4.99 7.31 4.19
N ALA A 37 5.28 6.86 2.97
CA ALA A 37 5.99 5.62 2.70
C ALA A 37 7.49 5.89 2.52
N SER A 38 8.36 4.96 2.93
CA SER A 38 9.79 5.05 2.57
C SER A 38 10.02 4.60 1.13
N THR A 39 11.09 5.08 0.48
CA THR A 39 11.46 4.65 -0.88
C THR A 39 11.58 3.14 -0.98
N LEU A 40 12.24 2.51 0.01
CA LEU A 40 12.40 1.05 0.03
C LEU A 40 11.05 0.31 0.15
N ALA A 41 10.07 0.89 0.85
CA ALA A 41 8.73 0.32 0.93
C ALA A 41 8.00 0.40 -0.41
N VAL A 42 8.14 1.54 -1.11
CA VAL A 42 7.57 1.75 -2.45
C VAL A 42 8.19 0.77 -3.46
N ASP A 43 9.52 0.64 -3.46
CA ASP A 43 10.24 -0.27 -4.36
C ASP A 43 9.82 -1.73 -4.16
N LEU A 44 9.62 -2.14 -2.89
CA LEU A 44 9.14 -3.49 -2.59
C LEU A 44 7.69 -3.67 -3.07
N ALA A 45 6.83 -2.69 -2.83
CA ALA A 45 5.43 -2.79 -3.22
C ALA A 45 5.26 -2.91 -4.74
N ASP A 46 6.08 -2.20 -5.51
CA ASP A 46 6.15 -2.35 -6.96
C ASP A 46 6.56 -3.79 -7.35
N ARG A 47 7.62 -4.35 -6.77
CA ARG A 47 8.00 -5.76 -7.04
C ARG A 47 6.92 -6.77 -6.65
N MET A 48 6.16 -6.46 -5.61
CA MET A 48 5.07 -7.30 -5.10
C MET A 48 3.74 -7.03 -5.79
N ASN A 49 3.68 -6.16 -6.80
CA ASN A 49 2.45 -5.85 -7.52
C ASN A 49 1.32 -5.35 -6.58
N MET A 50 1.68 -4.52 -5.59
CA MET A 50 0.82 -4.00 -4.51
C MET A 50 0.68 -2.48 -4.58
N THR A 51 -0.54 -1.97 -4.41
CA THR A 51 -0.81 -0.52 -4.36
C THR A 51 -0.51 0.03 -2.97
N VAL A 52 0.35 1.05 -2.89
CA VAL A 52 0.64 1.78 -1.65
C VAL A 52 0.11 3.20 -1.74
N ILE A 53 -0.68 3.57 -0.75
CA ILE A 53 -1.27 4.90 -0.61
C ILE A 53 -0.72 5.52 0.66
N GLY A 54 -0.13 6.72 0.56
CA GLY A 54 0.31 7.52 1.71
C GLY A 54 -0.44 8.83 1.81
N PHE A 55 -0.24 9.50 2.94
CA PHE A 55 -0.91 10.75 3.28
C PHE A 55 -2.43 10.70 3.07
N ALA A 56 -3.05 9.52 3.26
CA ALA A 56 -4.47 9.32 3.06
C ALA A 56 -5.28 10.13 4.09
N ARG A 57 -6.15 11.00 3.59
CA ARG A 57 -7.05 11.86 4.36
C ARG A 57 -8.37 11.98 3.59
N ARG A 58 -9.37 12.58 4.23
CA ARG A 58 -10.65 12.88 3.56
C ARG A 58 -10.39 13.70 2.28
N GLY A 59 -10.76 13.14 1.13
CA GLY A 59 -10.68 13.80 -0.18
C GLY A 59 -9.28 13.97 -0.77
N ARG A 60 -8.22 13.42 -0.15
CA ARG A 60 -6.86 13.48 -0.72
C ARG A 60 -6.00 12.28 -0.31
N MET A 61 -5.11 11.87 -1.19
CA MET A 61 -4.12 10.84 -0.94
C MET A 61 -2.99 10.93 -1.97
N ASN A 62 -1.85 10.33 -1.65
CA ASN A 62 -0.75 10.13 -2.58
C ASN A 62 -0.67 8.64 -2.90
N VAL A 63 -0.79 8.29 -4.17
CA VAL A 63 -0.67 6.90 -4.62
C VAL A 63 0.74 6.71 -5.15
N TYR A 64 1.51 5.80 -4.54
CA TYR A 64 2.90 5.58 -4.89
C TYR A 64 3.09 4.50 -5.96
N THR A 65 2.23 3.49 -5.99
CA THR A 65 2.31 2.34 -6.91
C THR A 65 0.93 1.96 -7.42
N TYR A 66 0.84 1.53 -8.68
CA TYR A 66 -0.38 1.05 -9.34
C TYR A 66 -1.64 1.91 -9.14
N PRO A 67 -1.60 3.23 -9.45
CA PRO A 67 -2.77 4.10 -9.33
C PRO A 67 -3.94 3.70 -10.21
N GLU A 68 -3.70 3.01 -11.32
CA GLU A 68 -4.71 2.52 -12.25
C GLU A 68 -5.68 1.47 -11.66
N ARG A 69 -5.38 0.94 -10.46
CA ARG A 69 -6.27 0.01 -9.74
C ARG A 69 -7.35 0.72 -8.92
N LEU A 70 -7.26 2.03 -8.78
CA LEU A 70 -8.23 2.83 -8.03
C LEU A 70 -9.32 3.30 -9.01
N GLN A 71 -10.58 3.05 -8.64
CA GLN A 71 -11.78 3.45 -9.39
C GLN A 71 -12.51 4.57 -8.67
#